data_AF-A0A9E2J9P9-F1
#
_entry.id   AF-A0A9E2J9P9-F1
#
_cell.length_a   1.000
_cell.length_b   1.000
_cell.length_c   1.000
_cell.angle_alpha   90.00
_cell.angle_beta   90.00
_cell.angle_gamma   90.00
#
_symmetry.space_group_name_H-M   'P 1'
#
loop_
_entity.id
_entity.type
_entity.pdbx_description
1 polymer ?
#
loop_
_entity_poly.entity_id
_entity_poly.type
_entity_poly.pdbx_seq_one_letter_code
_entity_poly.pdbx_strand_id
1 'polypeptide(L)'
;MDRRQRILIVDDTPAYVRILNELLRDEYQVSAAMNGQDALKIAVSEHPPDLLLLDIMMPGIDGYEVCSRLRAMEQGKGLPVIFITTRDEVEDEARGFALGAVDYITKPFKPAIVRARVKTHLELKLARVALERQNELLKENAKLREDVERITRHDIKTSLQAVISAPAMLMAEGSLTNHQVEILQMVEESGYRMLDLVNSSCSLYQMETGQYEVRSVPVDVLKIVGQIRGEARELLRLKELTVDVFVRGRLYQGDDTFLVMGEEMLYYSMLANLLKNAIEASPEKKRITVTFDDRNAPAITIHNEGVVPEEIRNRFFDKYATSGKPGGTGLGTYSANLIARSLGGRLSFKTSPPLGTTLIIDLPAMSPIPESAGRPAPSAIGKRPRLDKDIKILIVDDYQTMRRMNVGMLRQMGFNNFREAENGAIALKIIEAEGADLIICDWNMPVMSGIDLLRQVRSEPAWQNLPFIMITGEPQKENVIEAAKNRVNGYIIKPFSADLLKRKIETIFL
;
A
#
# COMPACT_ATOMS: atom_id res chain seq x y z
N MET A 1 -11.63 37.13 15.60
CA MET A 1 -12.20 38.03 16.63
C MET A 1 -12.11 37.30 17.96
N ASP A 2 -11.44 37.91 18.93
CA ASP A 2 -11.08 37.29 20.21
C ASP A 2 -12.31 37.32 21.13
N ARG A 3 -13.10 36.24 21.14
CA ARG A 3 -14.26 36.14 22.03
C ARG A 3 -13.75 35.83 23.44
N ARG A 4 -14.04 36.73 24.38
CA ARG A 4 -13.77 36.53 25.80
C ARG A 4 -14.37 35.19 26.26
N GLN A 5 -13.58 34.32 26.89
CA GLN A 5 -14.06 33.00 27.29
C GLN A 5 -15.18 33.14 28.33
N ARG A 6 -16.18 32.26 28.24
CA ARG A 6 -17.36 32.28 29.12
C ARG A 6 -17.15 31.35 30.31
N ILE A 7 -17.37 31.82 31.53
CA ILE A 7 -17.30 30.99 32.74
C ILE A 7 -18.66 31.00 33.40
N LEU A 8 -19.20 29.82 33.67
CA LEU A 8 -20.41 29.68 34.48
C LEU A 8 -20.01 29.31 35.91
N ILE A 9 -20.44 30.12 36.87
CA ILE A 9 -20.30 29.87 38.31
C ILE A 9 -21.60 29.31 38.83
N VAL A 10 -21.56 28.20 39.55
CA VAL A 10 -22.73 27.54 40.13
C VAL A 10 -22.49 27.31 41.60
N ASP A 11 -23.21 28.01 42.45
CA ASP A 11 -23.14 27.91 43.91
C ASP A 11 -24.46 28.48 44.48
N ASP A 12 -25.07 27.81 45.45
CA ASP A 12 -26.34 28.21 46.04
C ASP A 12 -26.19 29.38 47.03
N THR A 13 -24.95 29.70 47.41
CA THR A 13 -24.59 30.76 48.36
C THR A 13 -24.20 32.05 47.62
N PRO A 14 -25.03 33.11 47.65
CA PRO A 14 -24.79 34.34 46.87
C PRO A 14 -23.46 35.05 47.17
N ALA A 15 -22.93 34.89 48.38
CA ALA A 15 -21.65 35.47 48.77
C ALA A 15 -20.47 34.87 47.98
N TYR A 16 -20.45 33.55 47.78
CA TYR A 16 -19.38 32.87 47.04
C TYR A 16 -19.41 33.20 45.55
N VAL A 17 -20.61 33.28 44.97
CA VAL A 17 -20.82 33.73 43.59
C VAL A 17 -20.27 35.13 43.37
N ARG A 18 -20.56 36.07 44.29
CA ARG A 18 -20.05 37.45 44.20
C ARG A 18 -18.52 37.49 44.22
N ILE A 19 -17.89 36.76 45.13
CA ILE A 19 -16.42 36.68 45.23
C ILE A 19 -15.82 36.15 43.93
N LEU A 20 -16.29 35.00 43.43
CA LEU A 20 -15.77 34.41 42.19
C LEU A 20 -16.02 35.29 40.97
N ASN A 21 -17.17 35.98 40.91
CA ASN A 21 -17.45 36.94 39.86
C ASN A 21 -16.48 38.14 39.89
N GLU A 22 -16.22 38.73 41.06
CA GLU A 22 -15.23 39.80 41.21
C GLU A 22 -13.82 39.34 40.84
N LEU A 23 -13.47 38.09 41.15
CA LEU A 23 -12.17 37.52 40.81
C LEU A 23 -11.98 37.26 39.31
N LEU A 24 -13.04 37.04 38.52
CA LEU A 24 -12.93 36.54 37.14
C LEU A 24 -13.45 37.50 36.07
N ARG A 25 -14.33 38.45 36.40
CA ARG A 25 -14.97 39.37 35.43
C ARG A 25 -14.01 40.27 34.65
N ASP A 26 -12.82 40.51 35.20
CA ASP A 26 -11.79 41.37 34.58
C ASP A 26 -11.04 40.65 33.45
N GLU A 27 -11.12 39.33 33.37
CA GLU A 27 -10.48 38.53 32.31
C GLU A 27 -11.52 37.78 31.46
N TYR A 28 -12.63 37.36 32.05
CA TYR A 28 -13.61 36.46 31.44
C TYR A 28 -15.02 37.04 31.38
N GLN A 29 -15.87 36.48 30.51
CA GLN A 29 -17.31 36.72 30.55
C GLN A 29 -17.95 35.77 31.57
N VAL A 30 -18.38 36.28 32.71
CA VAL A 30 -18.89 35.46 33.82
C VAL A 30 -20.42 35.46 33.84
N SER A 31 -21.01 34.28 33.96
CA SER A 31 -22.43 34.07 34.28
C SER A 31 -22.56 33.24 35.55
N ALA A 32 -23.75 33.27 36.18
CA ALA A 32 -24.00 32.54 37.41
C ALA A 32 -25.34 31.79 37.40
N ALA A 33 -25.39 30.66 38.09
CA ALA A 33 -26.60 29.90 38.41
C ALA A 33 -26.63 29.55 39.90
N MET A 34 -27.80 29.60 40.53
CA MET A 34 -27.94 29.34 41.97
C MET A 34 -28.35 27.89 42.30
N ASN A 35 -28.53 27.05 41.28
CA ASN A 35 -28.93 25.66 41.41
C ASN A 35 -28.44 24.86 40.20
N GLY A 36 -28.37 23.54 40.34
CA GLY A 36 -27.89 22.67 39.28
C GLY A 36 -28.82 22.59 38.06
N GLN A 37 -30.14 22.76 38.22
CA GLN A 37 -31.09 22.69 37.08
C GLN A 37 -30.83 23.83 36.08
N ASP A 38 -30.61 25.04 36.58
CA ASP A 38 -30.30 26.19 35.74
C ASP A 38 -28.87 26.08 35.16
N ALA A 39 -27.94 25.49 35.91
CA ALA A 39 -26.60 25.19 35.40
C ALA A 39 -26.65 24.29 34.16
N LEU A 40 -27.44 23.20 34.20
CA LEU A 40 -27.62 22.30 33.06
C LEU A 40 -28.24 23.01 31.85
N LYS A 41 -29.26 23.85 32.06
CA LYS A 41 -29.89 24.62 30.97
C LYS A 41 -28.90 25.57 30.29
N ILE A 42 -28.07 26.28 31.07
CA ILE A 42 -27.08 27.21 30.52
C ILE A 42 -25.96 26.45 29.82
N ALA A 43 -25.51 25.34 30.39
CA ALA A 43 -24.44 24.51 29.85
C ALA A 43 -24.73 23.96 28.44
N VAL A 44 -26.01 23.74 28.10
CA VAL A 44 -26.44 23.24 26.78
C VAL A 44 -27.16 24.30 25.93
N SER A 45 -27.12 25.56 26.34
CA SER A 45 -27.73 26.66 25.58
C SER A 45 -27.03 26.90 24.23
N GLU A 46 -27.59 27.76 23.39
CA GLU A 46 -26.95 28.26 22.15
C GLU A 46 -25.57 28.90 22.43
N HIS A 47 -25.37 29.32 23.68
CA HIS A 47 -24.21 30.05 24.13
C HIS A 47 -23.56 29.38 25.35
N PRO A 48 -23.02 28.15 25.19
CA PRO A 48 -22.52 27.38 26.31
C PRO A 48 -21.26 28.02 26.92
N PRO A 49 -21.01 27.80 28.22
CA PRO A 49 -19.80 28.24 28.88
C PRO A 49 -18.58 27.52 28.33
N ASP A 50 -17.44 28.15 28.48
CA ASP A 50 -16.14 27.57 28.16
C ASP A 50 -15.56 26.77 29.31
N LEU A 51 -15.94 27.08 30.55
CA LEU A 51 -15.59 26.37 31.79
C LEU A 51 -16.71 26.51 32.84
N LEU A 52 -16.92 25.46 33.64
CA LEU A 52 -17.89 25.43 34.74
C LEU A 52 -17.18 25.37 36.09
N LEU A 53 -17.44 26.35 36.96
CA LEU A 53 -17.11 26.29 38.38
C LEU A 53 -18.35 25.83 39.14
N LEU A 54 -18.31 24.66 39.76
CA LEU A 54 -19.50 23.97 40.25
C LEU A 54 -19.36 23.60 41.72
N ASP A 55 -20.18 24.19 42.59
CA ASP A 55 -20.27 23.75 43.97
C ASP A 55 -20.80 22.32 44.05
N ILE A 56 -20.20 21.51 44.91
CA ILE A 56 -20.62 20.13 45.11
C ILE A 56 -21.92 20.10 45.91
N MET A 57 -22.00 20.89 46.98
CA MET A 57 -23.09 20.85 47.95
C MET A 57 -24.15 21.89 47.60
N MET A 58 -25.22 21.48 46.91
CA MET A 58 -26.34 22.34 46.57
C MET A 58 -27.70 21.66 46.85
N PRO A 59 -28.74 22.42 47.22
CA PRO A 59 -30.09 21.89 47.35
C PRO A 59 -30.64 21.33 46.02
N GLY A 60 -31.37 20.22 46.11
CA GLY A 60 -31.99 19.59 44.94
C GLY A 60 -31.02 18.65 44.23
N ILE A 61 -30.45 19.10 43.10
CA ILE A 61 -29.41 18.32 42.41
C ILE A 61 -28.03 18.86 42.77
N ASP A 62 -27.18 17.97 43.26
CA ASP A 62 -25.81 18.27 43.69
C ASP A 62 -24.86 18.43 42.49
N GLY A 63 -23.64 18.90 42.75
CA GLY A 63 -22.63 19.09 41.71
C GLY A 63 -22.22 17.79 41.01
N TYR A 64 -22.22 16.66 41.72
CA TYR A 64 -21.90 15.36 41.14
C TYR A 64 -22.92 14.93 40.09
N GLU A 65 -24.21 15.08 40.40
CA GLU A 65 -25.32 14.76 39.50
C GLU A 65 -25.31 15.69 38.28
N VAL A 66 -25.03 16.98 38.47
CA VAL A 66 -24.85 17.93 37.36
C VAL A 66 -23.71 17.48 36.43
N CYS A 67 -22.54 17.14 36.97
CA CYS A 67 -21.40 16.67 36.18
C CYS A 67 -21.72 15.37 35.43
N SER A 68 -22.33 14.39 36.12
CA SER A 68 -22.78 13.13 35.54
C SER A 68 -23.73 13.34 34.34
N ARG A 69 -24.74 14.20 34.50
CA ARG A 69 -25.68 14.54 33.41
C ARG A 69 -25.01 15.25 32.25
N LEU A 70 -24.05 16.15 32.51
CA LEU A 70 -23.28 16.81 31.45
C LEU A 70 -22.45 15.81 30.65
N ARG A 71 -21.84 14.81 31.29
CA ARG A 71 -21.06 13.78 30.58
C ARG A 71 -21.93 12.82 29.75
N ALA A 72 -23.20 12.64 30.14
CA ALA A 72 -24.17 11.89 29.36
C ALA A 72 -24.65 12.63 28.09
N MET A 73 -24.48 13.96 28.01
CA MET A 73 -24.89 14.79 26.87
C MET A 73 -23.72 15.03 25.91
N GLU A 74 -23.95 14.96 24.61
CA GLU A 74 -22.88 15.16 23.61
C GLU A 74 -22.26 16.57 23.70
N GLN A 75 -23.09 17.59 23.92
CA GLN A 75 -22.65 18.97 24.10
C GLN A 75 -21.85 19.21 25.40
N GLY A 76 -22.03 18.35 26.41
CA GLY A 76 -21.40 18.50 27.73
C GLY A 76 -20.09 17.74 27.91
N LYS A 77 -19.75 16.78 27.03
CA LYS A 77 -18.52 15.95 27.12
C LYS A 77 -17.22 16.77 27.08
N GLY A 78 -17.20 17.86 26.33
CA GLY A 78 -16.03 18.73 26.17
C GLY A 78 -15.93 19.90 27.17
N LEU A 79 -16.91 20.06 28.07
CA LEU A 79 -16.94 21.17 29.03
C LEU A 79 -16.08 20.85 30.27
N PRO A 80 -14.96 21.56 30.51
CA PRO A 80 -14.19 21.40 31.74
C PRO A 80 -15.03 21.85 32.94
N VAL A 81 -15.16 20.95 33.91
CA VAL A 81 -15.86 21.18 35.18
C VAL A 81 -14.84 21.16 36.30
N ILE A 82 -14.72 22.27 37.02
CA ILE A 82 -13.91 22.38 38.23
C ILE A 82 -14.87 22.42 39.41
N PHE A 83 -14.75 21.44 40.29
CA PHE A 83 -15.58 21.41 41.50
C PHE A 83 -15.13 22.45 42.51
N ILE A 84 -16.07 22.97 43.28
CA ILE A 84 -15.80 23.77 44.46
C ILE A 84 -16.23 22.97 45.68
N THR A 85 -15.35 22.85 46.67
CA THR A 85 -15.56 22.00 47.85
C THR A 85 -15.06 22.65 49.14
N THR A 86 -15.56 22.19 50.29
CA THR A 86 -15.02 22.48 51.62
C THR A 86 -13.93 21.47 52.00
N ARG A 87 -13.07 21.78 52.98
CA ARG A 87 -11.73 21.18 53.14
C ARG A 87 -11.62 19.70 53.57
N ASP A 88 -12.71 18.95 53.79
CA ASP A 88 -12.63 17.77 54.69
C ASP A 88 -12.99 16.38 54.13
N GLU A 89 -13.03 16.11 52.82
CA GLU A 89 -13.26 14.72 52.35
C GLU A 89 -12.35 14.34 51.17
N VAL A 90 -11.32 13.54 51.46
CA VAL A 90 -10.41 12.95 50.44
C VAL A 90 -11.15 11.95 49.53
N GLU A 91 -12.27 11.38 49.98
CA GLU A 91 -13.14 10.50 49.19
C GLU A 91 -13.90 11.26 48.07
N ASP A 92 -14.16 12.55 48.26
CA ASP A 92 -14.93 13.38 47.34
C ASP A 92 -14.15 13.78 46.07
N GLU A 93 -12.82 13.89 46.15
CA GLU A 93 -11.97 14.20 45.00
C GLU A 93 -11.91 13.02 44.02
N ALA A 94 -11.69 11.80 44.53
CA ALA A 94 -11.62 10.59 43.71
C ALA A 94 -12.95 10.34 42.98
N ARG A 95 -14.08 10.54 43.67
CA ARG A 95 -15.42 10.47 43.07
C ARG A 95 -15.62 11.53 42.00
N GLY A 96 -15.17 12.76 42.24
CA GLY A 96 -15.30 13.86 41.28
C GLY A 96 -14.52 13.63 39.98
N PHE A 97 -13.28 13.15 40.08
CA PHE A 97 -12.49 12.79 38.90
C PHE A 97 -13.09 11.61 38.13
N ALA A 98 -13.63 10.60 38.84
CA ALA A 98 -14.31 9.47 38.21
C ALA A 98 -15.57 9.89 37.41
N LEU A 99 -16.25 10.95 37.85
CA LEU A 99 -17.39 11.57 37.16
C LEU A 99 -16.98 12.55 36.05
N GLY A 100 -15.68 12.74 35.85
CA GLY A 100 -15.12 13.51 34.74
C GLY A 100 -14.89 15.00 35.04
N ALA A 101 -14.83 15.43 36.30
CA ALA A 101 -14.29 16.74 36.63
C ALA A 101 -12.79 16.82 36.30
N VAL A 102 -12.32 18.01 35.94
CA VAL A 102 -10.92 18.23 35.55
C VAL A 102 -10.08 18.76 36.70
N ASP A 103 -10.71 19.29 37.75
CA ASP A 103 -10.04 19.83 38.93
C ASP A 103 -11.03 20.12 40.06
N TYR A 104 -10.52 20.61 41.18
CA TYR A 104 -11.28 21.13 42.32
C TYR A 104 -10.79 22.53 42.71
N ILE A 105 -11.48 23.23 43.62
CA ILE A 105 -11.05 24.46 44.28
C ILE A 105 -11.61 24.39 45.71
N THR A 106 -10.76 24.53 46.72
CA THR A 106 -11.20 24.49 48.12
C THR A 106 -11.66 25.87 48.61
N LYS A 107 -12.75 25.90 49.37
CA LYS A 107 -13.21 27.05 50.17
C LYS A 107 -12.40 27.10 51.48
N PRO A 108 -12.01 28.29 52.00
CA PRO A 108 -12.19 29.62 51.40
C PRO A 108 -11.26 29.86 50.21
N PHE A 109 -11.76 30.59 49.20
CA PHE A 109 -11.07 30.82 47.94
C PHE A 109 -9.76 31.59 48.12
N LYS A 110 -8.68 31.07 47.54
CA LYS A 110 -7.43 31.80 47.36
C LYS A 110 -7.42 32.41 45.94
N PRO A 111 -7.48 33.75 45.78
CA PRO A 111 -7.58 34.40 44.47
C PRO A 111 -6.58 33.89 43.42
N ALA A 112 -5.31 33.74 43.83
CA ALA A 112 -4.25 33.25 42.94
C ALA A 112 -4.49 31.81 42.46
N ILE A 113 -5.06 30.94 43.30
CA ILE A 113 -5.34 29.54 42.94
C ILE A 113 -6.52 29.45 41.97
N VAL A 114 -7.59 30.21 42.22
CA VAL A 114 -8.76 30.25 41.32
C VAL A 114 -8.34 30.69 39.93
N ARG A 115 -7.62 31.82 39.82
CA ARG A 115 -7.15 32.34 38.53
C ARG A 115 -6.23 31.35 37.82
N ALA A 116 -5.29 30.75 38.53
CA ALA A 116 -4.37 29.77 37.96
C ALA A 116 -5.12 28.55 37.40
N ARG A 117 -6.00 27.92 38.19
CA ARG A 117 -6.75 26.72 37.75
C ARG A 117 -7.67 27.02 36.57
N VAL A 118 -8.43 28.12 36.64
CA VAL A 118 -9.31 28.55 35.54
C VAL A 118 -8.50 28.78 34.25
N LYS A 119 -7.40 29.52 34.34
CA LYS A 119 -6.54 29.80 33.18
C LYS A 119 -5.98 28.52 32.57
N THR A 120 -5.43 27.62 33.40
CA THR A 120 -4.84 26.35 32.93
C THR A 120 -5.85 25.50 32.18
N HIS A 121 -7.06 25.32 32.72
CA HIS A 121 -8.07 24.47 32.08
C HIS A 121 -8.68 25.08 30.81
N LEU A 122 -8.78 26.41 30.75
CA LEU A 122 -9.18 27.10 29.52
C LEU A 122 -8.11 26.99 28.43
N GLU A 123 -6.83 27.20 28.76
CA GLU A 123 -5.71 27.02 27.83
C GLU A 123 -5.64 25.57 27.32
N LEU A 124 -5.82 24.58 28.21
CA LEU A 124 -5.84 23.17 27.85
C LEU A 124 -6.99 22.84 26.90
N LYS A 125 -8.20 23.38 27.15
CA LYS A 125 -9.35 23.21 26.25
C LYS A 125 -9.06 23.77 24.86
N LEU A 126 -8.51 24.99 24.79
CA LEU A 126 -8.18 25.64 23.51
C LEU A 126 -7.10 24.87 22.75
N ALA A 127 -6.07 24.40 23.44
CA ALA A 127 -5.02 23.58 22.85
C ALA A 127 -5.59 22.26 22.27
N ARG A 128 -6.49 21.61 22.99
CA ARG A 128 -7.15 20.38 22.53
C ARG A 128 -7.99 20.61 21.27
N VAL A 129 -8.81 21.66 21.25
CA VAL A 129 -9.62 22.01 20.08
C VAL A 129 -8.75 22.37 18.87
N ALA A 130 -7.66 23.10 19.09
CA ALA A 130 -6.71 23.44 18.03
C ALA A 130 -6.02 22.18 17.46
N LEU A 131 -5.64 21.24 18.33
CA LEU A 131 -5.02 19.98 17.93
C LEU A 131 -6.00 19.08 17.15
N GLU A 132 -7.25 18.97 17.61
CA GLU A 132 -8.31 18.23 16.90
C GLU A 132 -8.51 18.80 15.48
N ARG A 133 -8.61 20.12 15.35
CA ARG A 133 -8.71 20.80 14.05
C ARG A 133 -7.48 20.57 13.17
N GLN A 134 -6.28 20.61 13.74
CA GLN A 134 -5.05 20.34 13.00
C GLN A 134 -5.01 18.90 12.49
N ASN A 135 -5.45 17.93 13.30
CA ASN A 135 -5.53 16.53 12.90
C ASN A 135 -6.54 16.31 11.77
N GLU A 136 -7.69 16.98 11.80
CA GLU A 136 -8.68 16.95 10.71
C GLU A 136 -8.09 17.50 9.41
N LEU A 137 -7.45 18.67 9.48
CA LEU A 137 -6.78 19.29 8.32
C LEU A 137 -5.66 18.40 7.76
N LEU A 138 -4.90 17.73 8.62
CA LEU A 138 -3.86 16.80 8.19
C LEU A 138 -4.44 15.59 7.47
N LYS A 139 -5.53 15.02 7.98
CA LYS A 139 -6.24 13.90 7.32
C LYS A 139 -6.80 14.31 5.96
N GLU A 140 -7.40 15.50 5.87
CA GLU A 140 -7.90 16.02 4.60
C GLU A 140 -6.78 16.25 3.59
N ASN A 141 -5.67 16.86 4.00
CA ASN A 141 -4.49 17.04 3.14
C ASN A 141 -3.88 15.71 2.69
N ALA A 142 -3.81 14.70 3.57
CA ALA A 142 -3.32 13.38 3.22
C ALA A 142 -4.19 12.74 2.13
N LYS A 143 -5.52 12.80 2.29
CA LYS A 143 -6.47 12.28 1.30
C LYS A 143 -6.37 13.01 -0.04
N LEU A 144 -6.29 14.34 -0.03
CA LEU A 144 -6.13 15.14 -1.24
C LEU A 144 -4.82 14.79 -1.97
N ARG A 145 -3.71 14.61 -1.24
CA ARG A 145 -2.44 14.17 -1.84
C ARG A 145 -2.56 12.80 -2.48
N GLU A 146 -3.19 11.85 -1.81
CA GLU A 146 -3.40 10.50 -2.34
C GLU A 146 -4.26 10.53 -3.62
N ASP A 147 -5.33 11.33 -3.63
CA ASP A 147 -6.20 11.50 -4.80
C ASP A 147 -5.44 12.13 -5.99
N VAL A 148 -4.64 13.18 -5.74
CA VAL A 148 -3.79 13.81 -6.77
C VAL A 148 -2.77 12.81 -7.31
N GLU A 149 -2.10 12.05 -6.45
CA GLU A 149 -1.15 11.02 -6.88
C GLU A 149 -1.81 9.93 -7.72
N ARG A 150 -3.01 9.48 -7.32
CA ARG A 150 -3.77 8.45 -8.05
C ARG A 150 -4.15 8.95 -9.44
N ILE A 151 -4.68 10.17 -9.55
CA ILE A 151 -5.03 10.79 -10.84
C ILE A 151 -3.76 10.95 -11.70
N THR A 152 -2.69 11.49 -11.13
CA THR A 152 -1.43 11.70 -11.87
C THR A 152 -0.86 10.37 -12.38
N ARG A 153 -0.88 9.31 -11.57
CA ARG A 153 -0.46 7.97 -12.00
C ARG A 153 -1.34 7.44 -13.12
N HIS A 154 -2.66 7.59 -13.02
CA HIS A 154 -3.60 7.17 -14.07
C HIS A 154 -3.33 7.89 -15.40
N ASP A 155 -3.17 9.21 -15.36
CA ASP A 155 -2.99 10.03 -16.56
C ASP A 155 -1.62 9.80 -17.21
N ILE A 156 -0.57 9.64 -16.39
CA ILE A 156 0.75 9.23 -16.88
C ILE A 156 0.67 7.83 -17.49
N LYS A 157 0.00 6.87 -16.83
CA LYS A 157 -0.16 5.51 -17.37
C LYS A 157 -0.90 5.52 -18.70
N THR A 158 -1.98 6.29 -18.80
CA THR A 158 -2.78 6.42 -20.02
C THR A 158 -1.97 7.03 -21.17
N SER A 159 -1.23 8.11 -20.89
CA SER A 159 -0.36 8.74 -21.91
C SER A 159 0.80 7.83 -22.33
N LEU A 160 1.40 7.07 -21.40
CA LEU A 160 2.42 6.07 -21.71
C LEU A 160 1.87 4.89 -22.51
N GLN A 161 0.64 4.45 -22.23
CA GLN A 161 -0.01 3.39 -23.01
C GLN A 161 -0.17 3.80 -24.47
N ALA A 162 -0.46 5.07 -24.77
CA ALA A 162 -0.50 5.56 -26.14
C ALA A 162 0.90 5.52 -26.80
N VAL A 163 1.95 5.93 -26.08
CA VAL A 163 3.35 5.88 -26.54
C VAL A 163 3.82 4.45 -26.81
N ILE A 164 3.33 3.47 -26.05
CA ILE A 164 3.61 2.03 -26.26
C ILE A 164 2.80 1.47 -27.43
N SER A 165 1.51 1.81 -27.51
CA SER A 165 0.58 1.19 -28.46
C SER A 165 0.79 1.67 -29.90
N ALA A 166 1.15 2.94 -30.10
CA ALA A 166 1.33 3.50 -31.44
C ALA A 166 2.48 2.82 -32.23
N PRO A 167 3.69 2.62 -31.66
CA PRO A 167 4.73 1.81 -32.29
C PRO A 167 4.28 0.37 -32.61
N ALA A 168 3.62 -0.29 -31.66
CA ALA A 168 3.14 -1.66 -31.84
C ALA A 168 2.13 -1.78 -32.99
N MET A 169 1.23 -0.80 -33.13
CA MET A 169 0.27 -0.73 -34.25
C MET A 169 0.97 -0.54 -35.59
N LEU A 170 1.92 0.42 -35.68
CA LEU A 170 2.68 0.67 -36.91
C LEU A 170 3.51 -0.54 -37.34
N MET A 171 4.10 -1.27 -36.38
CA MET A 171 4.83 -2.50 -36.66
C MET A 171 3.92 -3.63 -37.18
N ALA A 172 2.64 -3.65 -36.77
CA ALA A 172 1.67 -4.65 -37.23
C ALA A 172 1.19 -4.41 -38.68
N GLU A 173 1.29 -3.18 -39.22
CA GLU A 173 0.87 -2.85 -40.60
C GLU A 173 1.83 -3.39 -41.67
N GLY A 174 3.05 -3.79 -41.30
CA GLY A 174 3.96 -4.59 -42.15
C GLY A 174 4.68 -3.84 -43.27
N SER A 175 4.53 -2.51 -43.39
CA SER A 175 5.12 -1.68 -44.45
C SER A 175 6.36 -0.87 -44.01
N LEU A 176 7.07 -1.31 -42.97
CA LEU A 176 8.19 -0.58 -42.38
C LEU A 176 9.55 -1.11 -42.83
N THR A 177 10.51 -0.20 -43.00
CA THR A 177 11.92 -0.54 -43.17
C THR A 177 12.53 -1.06 -41.87
N ASN A 178 13.61 -1.85 -41.94
CA ASN A 178 14.32 -2.36 -40.75
C ASN A 178 14.74 -1.24 -39.79
N HIS A 179 15.22 -0.11 -40.32
CA HIS A 179 15.61 1.04 -39.50
C HIS A 179 14.42 1.69 -38.78
N GLN A 180 13.24 1.76 -39.42
CA GLN A 180 12.02 2.23 -38.78
C GLN A 180 11.54 1.28 -37.69
N VAL A 181 11.64 -0.04 -37.90
CA VAL A 181 11.32 -1.04 -36.88
C VAL A 181 12.23 -0.88 -35.66
N GLU A 182 13.53 -0.71 -35.84
CA GLU A 182 14.48 -0.46 -34.74
C GLU A 182 14.13 0.81 -33.93
N ILE A 183 13.78 1.90 -34.60
CA ILE A 183 13.36 3.14 -33.94
C ILE A 183 12.07 2.92 -33.15
N LEU A 184 11.08 2.24 -33.73
CA LEU A 184 9.80 1.97 -33.06
C LEU A 184 9.96 1.05 -31.86
N GLN A 185 10.82 0.02 -31.95
CA GLN A 185 11.16 -0.84 -30.82
C GLN A 185 11.82 -0.04 -29.70
N MET A 186 12.73 0.89 -30.02
CA MET A 186 13.34 1.75 -29.02
C MET A 186 12.31 2.63 -28.29
N VAL A 187 11.32 3.17 -29.02
CA VAL A 187 10.21 3.96 -28.43
C VAL A 187 9.33 3.08 -27.55
N GLU A 188 8.95 1.90 -28.02
CA GLU A 188 8.13 0.95 -27.26
C GLU A 188 8.82 0.51 -25.96
N GLU A 189 10.09 0.13 -26.03
CA GLU A 189 10.89 -0.24 -24.86
C GLU A 189 11.05 0.93 -23.88
N SER A 190 11.17 2.16 -24.36
CA SER A 190 11.24 3.35 -23.51
C SER A 190 9.90 3.59 -22.81
N GLY A 191 8.79 3.39 -23.53
CA GLY A 191 7.42 3.45 -22.99
C GLY A 191 7.19 2.45 -21.85
N TYR A 192 7.53 1.18 -22.07
CA TYR A 192 7.43 0.15 -21.03
C TYR A 192 8.34 0.46 -19.83
N ARG A 193 9.56 0.94 -20.07
CA ARG A 193 10.48 1.36 -19.00
C ARG A 193 9.87 2.47 -18.13
N MET A 194 9.26 3.49 -18.73
CA MET A 194 8.59 4.55 -17.98
C MET A 194 7.37 4.03 -17.20
N LEU A 195 6.61 3.11 -17.79
CA LEU A 195 5.44 2.51 -17.13
C LEU A 195 5.85 1.72 -15.89
N ASP A 196 6.92 0.95 -15.97
CA ASP A 196 7.48 0.20 -14.84
C ASP A 196 7.96 1.12 -13.72
N LEU A 197 8.56 2.27 -14.07
CA LEU A 197 8.94 3.29 -13.09
C LEU A 197 7.73 3.89 -12.39
N VAL A 198 6.67 4.22 -13.13
CA VAL A 198 5.43 4.77 -12.57
C VAL A 198 4.75 3.76 -11.64
N ASN A 199 4.68 2.50 -12.05
CA ASN A 199 4.12 1.41 -11.25
C ASN A 199 4.96 1.15 -9.98
N SER A 200 6.29 1.20 -10.10
CA SER A 200 7.20 0.94 -8.98
C SER A 200 7.36 2.16 -8.06
N SER A 201 7.03 3.37 -8.51
CA SER A 201 7.29 4.62 -7.77
C SER A 201 6.59 4.66 -6.41
N CYS A 202 5.39 4.09 -6.28
CA CYS A 202 4.67 4.06 -5.01
C CYS A 202 5.37 3.13 -4.01
N SER A 203 5.68 1.90 -4.42
CA SER A 203 6.40 0.94 -3.61
C SER A 203 7.78 1.47 -3.21
N LEU A 204 8.52 2.09 -4.14
CA LEU A 204 9.82 2.71 -3.85
C LEU A 204 9.68 3.86 -2.84
N TYR A 205 8.68 4.73 -2.97
CA TYR A 205 8.44 5.81 -2.01
C TYR A 205 8.11 5.29 -0.61
N GLN A 206 7.25 4.27 -0.52
CA GLN A 206 6.93 3.63 0.75
C GLN A 206 8.16 2.97 1.38
N MET A 207 9.03 2.35 0.58
CA MET A 207 10.26 1.76 1.09
C MET A 207 11.27 2.84 1.53
N GLU A 208 11.37 3.96 0.81
CA GLU A 208 12.22 5.10 1.17
C GLU A 208 11.83 5.72 2.51
N THR A 209 10.53 5.82 2.76
CA THR A 209 9.97 6.40 3.99
C THR A 209 9.87 5.39 5.13
N GLY A 210 10.24 4.12 4.89
CA GLY A 210 10.14 3.03 5.87
C GLY A 210 8.72 2.58 6.19
N GLN A 211 7.75 2.94 5.35
CA GLN A 211 6.33 2.62 5.51
C GLN A 211 5.92 1.35 4.77
N TYR A 212 6.80 0.78 3.94
CA TYR A 212 6.50 -0.43 3.20
C TYR A 212 6.51 -1.67 4.11
N GLU A 213 5.35 -2.29 4.28
CA GLU A 213 5.19 -3.53 5.04
C GLU A 213 5.40 -4.74 4.13
N VAL A 214 6.57 -5.38 4.23
CA VAL A 214 6.86 -6.61 3.50
C VAL A 214 6.01 -7.75 4.02
N ARG A 215 5.29 -8.43 3.12
CA ARG A 215 4.65 -9.70 3.43
C ARG A 215 5.70 -10.80 3.52
N SER A 216 5.83 -11.36 4.72
CA SER A 216 6.77 -12.43 4.99
C SER A 216 6.16 -13.80 4.68
N VAL A 217 6.45 -14.36 3.50
CA VAL A 217 6.12 -15.77 3.15
C VAL A 217 7.37 -16.51 2.67
N PRO A 218 7.44 -17.85 2.78
CA PRO A 218 8.55 -18.61 2.20
C PRO A 218 8.58 -18.48 0.68
N VAL A 219 9.73 -18.07 0.13
CA VAL A 219 9.98 -17.89 -1.30
C VAL A 219 11.21 -18.71 -1.69
N ASP A 220 11.08 -19.49 -2.76
CA ASP A 220 12.19 -20.25 -3.35
C ASP A 220 12.88 -19.42 -4.45
N VAL A 221 14.01 -18.81 -4.10
CA VAL A 221 14.68 -17.84 -4.96
C VAL A 221 15.43 -18.50 -6.12
N LEU A 222 15.76 -19.79 -6.02
CA LEU A 222 16.38 -20.52 -7.12
C LEU A 222 15.46 -20.57 -8.36
N LYS A 223 14.14 -20.73 -8.14
CA LYS A 223 13.15 -20.69 -9.23
C LYS A 223 13.12 -19.34 -9.92
N ILE A 224 13.22 -18.26 -9.13
CA ILE A 224 13.23 -16.88 -9.62
C ILE A 224 14.47 -16.64 -10.51
N VAL A 225 15.66 -17.04 -10.07
CA VAL A 225 16.87 -16.92 -10.89
C VAL A 225 16.78 -17.77 -12.16
N GLY A 226 16.19 -18.96 -12.08
CA GLY A 226 15.90 -19.79 -13.25
C GLY A 226 15.01 -19.07 -14.27
N GLN A 227 13.96 -18.39 -13.81
CA GLN A 227 13.07 -17.59 -14.65
C GLN A 227 13.80 -16.41 -15.30
N ILE A 228 14.51 -15.60 -14.52
CA ILE A 228 15.24 -14.41 -15.02
C ILE A 228 16.29 -14.83 -16.06
N ARG A 229 16.99 -15.95 -15.84
CA ARG A 229 17.94 -16.49 -16.81
C ARG A 229 17.26 -16.89 -18.14
N GLY A 230 16.04 -17.43 -18.07
CA GLY A 230 15.23 -17.75 -19.24
C GLY A 230 14.84 -16.51 -20.03
N GLU A 231 14.42 -15.45 -19.35
CA GLU A 231 14.05 -14.15 -19.94
C GLU A 231 15.27 -13.43 -20.56
N ALA A 232 16.44 -13.54 -19.92
CA ALA A 232 17.69 -12.93 -20.38
C ALA A 232 18.42 -13.73 -21.48
N ARG A 233 17.84 -14.82 -22.00
CA ARG A 233 18.52 -15.75 -22.91
C ARG A 233 19.05 -15.09 -24.18
N GLU A 234 18.28 -14.19 -24.79
CA GLU A 234 18.71 -13.51 -26.01
C GLU A 234 19.89 -12.55 -25.76
N LEU A 235 19.84 -11.78 -24.66
CA LEU A 235 20.94 -10.90 -24.24
C LEU A 235 22.23 -11.69 -23.95
N LEU A 236 22.11 -12.84 -23.27
CA LEU A 236 23.22 -13.74 -23.02
C LEU A 236 23.80 -14.29 -24.32
N ARG A 237 22.96 -14.69 -25.29
CA ARG A 237 23.39 -15.19 -26.59
C ARG A 237 24.14 -14.14 -27.39
N LEU A 238 23.63 -12.90 -27.43
CA LEU A 238 24.24 -11.79 -28.17
C LEU A 238 25.67 -11.48 -27.71
N LYS A 239 25.95 -11.62 -26.41
CA LYS A 239 27.29 -11.41 -25.83
C LYS A 239 28.10 -12.70 -25.63
N GLU A 240 27.60 -13.85 -26.08
CA GLU A 240 28.20 -15.18 -25.83
C GLU A 240 28.49 -15.46 -24.33
N LEU A 241 27.63 -14.97 -23.42
CA LEU A 241 27.80 -15.10 -21.97
C LEU A 241 27.21 -16.40 -21.42
N THR A 242 27.80 -16.92 -20.34
CA THR A 242 27.27 -18.04 -19.56
C THR A 242 26.88 -17.60 -18.15
N VAL A 243 25.81 -18.18 -17.59
CA VAL A 243 25.36 -17.94 -16.20
C VAL A 243 25.39 -19.26 -15.44
N ASP A 244 26.40 -19.40 -14.59
CA ASP A 244 26.56 -20.59 -13.74
C ASP A 244 25.98 -20.32 -12.35
N VAL A 245 25.15 -21.25 -11.88
CA VAL A 245 24.49 -21.15 -10.58
C VAL A 245 25.11 -22.15 -9.61
N PHE A 246 25.56 -21.69 -8.46
CA PHE A 246 26.13 -22.52 -7.40
C PHE A 246 25.25 -22.46 -6.15
N VAL A 247 24.96 -23.61 -5.55
CA VAL A 247 24.23 -23.73 -4.28
C VAL A 247 25.13 -24.44 -3.28
N ARG A 248 25.40 -23.81 -2.13
CA ARG A 248 26.29 -24.35 -1.08
C ARG A 248 27.64 -24.83 -1.62
N GLY A 249 28.18 -24.12 -2.61
CA GLY A 249 29.46 -24.43 -3.26
C GLY A 249 29.42 -25.52 -4.34
N ARG A 250 28.24 -26.05 -4.70
CA ARG A 250 28.07 -27.06 -5.76
C ARG A 250 27.32 -26.46 -6.95
N LEU A 251 27.65 -26.89 -8.16
CA LEU A 251 26.92 -26.45 -9.36
C LEU A 251 25.48 -26.97 -9.29
N TYR A 252 24.50 -26.09 -9.51
CA TYR A 252 23.08 -26.41 -9.43
C TYR A 252 22.66 -27.41 -10.53
N GLN A 253 22.02 -28.51 -10.13
CA GLN A 253 21.58 -29.57 -11.05
C GLN A 253 20.06 -29.73 -11.16
N GLY A 254 19.27 -28.93 -10.43
CA GLY A 254 17.81 -28.89 -10.57
C GLY A 254 17.02 -29.20 -9.29
N ASP A 255 17.61 -29.93 -8.34
CA ASP A 255 16.90 -30.44 -7.17
C ASP A 255 17.06 -29.59 -5.89
N ASP A 256 17.98 -28.62 -5.89
CA ASP A 256 18.17 -27.73 -4.74
C ASP A 256 17.06 -26.69 -4.61
N THR A 257 16.76 -26.31 -3.37
CA THR A 257 15.86 -25.19 -3.02
C THR A 257 16.61 -24.17 -2.16
N PHE A 258 16.31 -22.89 -2.36
CA PHE A 258 16.85 -21.82 -1.51
C PHE A 258 15.70 -20.96 -0.99
N LEU A 259 15.24 -21.29 0.21
CA LEU A 259 14.07 -20.69 0.84
C LEU A 259 14.48 -19.49 1.70
N VAL A 260 13.80 -18.38 1.49
CA VAL A 260 13.93 -17.14 2.29
C VAL A 260 12.55 -16.55 2.54
N MET A 261 12.45 -15.64 3.51
CA MET A 261 11.18 -15.01 3.87
C MET A 261 11.01 -13.66 3.19
N GLY A 262 9.90 -13.46 2.48
CA GLY A 262 9.55 -12.18 1.85
C GLY A 262 8.54 -12.35 0.73
N GLU A 263 8.61 -11.46 -0.26
CA GLU A 263 7.70 -11.45 -1.42
C GLU A 263 8.42 -11.85 -2.70
N GLU A 264 7.83 -12.78 -3.45
CA GLU A 264 8.38 -13.29 -4.71
C GLU A 264 8.72 -12.16 -5.70
N MET A 265 7.81 -11.18 -5.87
CA MET A 265 8.01 -10.06 -6.79
C MET A 265 9.15 -9.12 -6.38
N LEU A 266 9.40 -8.96 -5.07
CA LEU A 266 10.53 -8.16 -4.59
C LEU A 266 11.86 -8.84 -4.89
N TYR A 267 11.95 -10.15 -4.62
CA TYR A 267 13.13 -10.93 -5.00
C TYR A 267 13.35 -10.95 -6.51
N TYR A 268 12.29 -11.14 -7.30
CA TYR A 268 12.36 -11.07 -8.76
C TYR A 268 12.87 -9.71 -9.23
N SER A 269 12.27 -8.60 -8.78
CA SER A 269 12.67 -7.24 -9.17
C SER A 269 14.13 -6.92 -8.79
N MET A 270 14.53 -7.26 -7.56
CA MET A 270 15.90 -7.07 -7.09
C MET A 270 16.90 -7.86 -7.95
N LEU A 271 16.67 -9.17 -8.13
CA LEU A 271 17.59 -10.03 -8.86
C LEU A 271 17.61 -9.75 -10.36
N ALA A 272 16.48 -9.39 -10.95
CA ALA A 272 16.40 -9.01 -12.37
C ALA A 272 17.24 -7.76 -12.62
N ASN A 273 17.13 -6.74 -11.77
CA ASN A 273 17.94 -5.52 -11.86
C ASN A 273 19.45 -5.80 -11.70
N LEU A 274 19.82 -6.64 -10.72
CA LEU A 274 21.23 -6.94 -10.46
C LEU A 274 21.84 -7.84 -11.54
N LEU A 275 21.12 -8.86 -12.02
CA LEU A 275 21.60 -9.77 -13.06
C LEU A 275 21.67 -9.08 -14.42
N LYS A 276 20.69 -8.23 -14.76
CA LYS A 276 20.75 -7.39 -15.96
C LYS A 276 21.97 -6.47 -15.93
N ASN A 277 22.24 -5.82 -14.81
CA ASN A 277 23.44 -5.00 -14.64
C ASN A 277 24.74 -5.81 -14.83
N ALA A 278 24.79 -7.03 -14.30
CA ALA A 278 25.93 -7.94 -14.50
C ALA A 278 26.13 -8.32 -15.97
N ILE A 279 25.06 -8.64 -16.70
CA ILE A 279 25.08 -8.97 -18.14
C ILE A 279 25.56 -7.77 -18.98
N GLU A 280 25.01 -6.59 -18.70
CA GLU A 280 25.39 -5.38 -19.42
C GLU A 280 26.85 -4.98 -19.18
N ALA A 281 27.35 -5.14 -17.94
CA ALA A 281 28.72 -4.78 -17.58
C ALA A 281 29.76 -5.85 -17.97
N SER A 282 29.35 -7.11 -18.17
CA SER A 282 30.28 -8.18 -18.55
C SER A 282 30.87 -8.00 -19.94
N PRO A 283 32.19 -8.25 -20.11
CA PRO A 283 32.81 -8.44 -21.41
C PRO A 283 32.22 -9.66 -22.14
N GLU A 284 32.26 -9.67 -23.46
CA GLU A 284 31.80 -10.80 -24.28
C GLU A 284 32.55 -12.10 -23.96
N LYS A 285 31.90 -13.25 -24.17
CA LYS A 285 32.49 -14.60 -23.99
C LYS A 285 32.92 -14.94 -22.57
N LYS A 286 32.43 -14.20 -21.58
CA LYS A 286 32.74 -14.39 -20.15
C LYS A 286 31.63 -15.10 -19.39
N ARG A 287 31.93 -15.38 -18.13
CA ARG A 287 31.06 -16.07 -17.18
C ARG A 287 30.47 -15.08 -16.18
N ILE A 288 29.21 -15.27 -15.87
CA ILE A 288 28.54 -14.70 -14.70
C ILE A 288 28.27 -15.83 -13.73
N THR A 289 28.56 -15.62 -12.46
CA THR A 289 28.36 -16.63 -11.41
C THR A 289 27.31 -16.12 -10.42
N VAL A 290 26.29 -16.94 -10.14
CA VAL A 290 25.31 -16.68 -9.09
C VAL A 290 25.45 -17.73 -8.01
N THR A 291 25.82 -17.33 -6.80
CA THR A 291 26.06 -18.24 -5.67
C THR A 291 25.02 -18.03 -4.58
N PHE A 292 24.46 -19.12 -4.09
CA PHE A 292 23.55 -19.19 -2.96
C PHE A 292 24.23 -19.93 -1.81
N ASP A 293 24.31 -19.30 -0.65
CA ASP A 293 24.90 -19.90 0.56
C ASP A 293 24.00 -19.62 1.75
N ASP A 294 23.66 -20.65 2.52
CA ASP A 294 22.81 -20.58 3.72
C ASP A 294 23.50 -21.23 4.93
N ARG A 295 24.80 -21.53 4.85
CA ARG A 295 25.54 -22.24 5.92
C ARG A 295 25.67 -21.46 7.22
N ASN A 296 25.55 -20.13 7.17
CA ASN A 296 25.59 -19.27 8.36
C ASN A 296 24.41 -18.30 8.36
N ALA A 297 24.42 -17.36 7.41
CA ALA A 297 23.27 -16.53 7.08
C ALA A 297 22.99 -16.69 5.57
N PRO A 298 21.72 -16.66 5.15
CA PRO A 298 21.38 -16.75 3.74
C PRO A 298 21.99 -15.56 2.99
N ALA A 299 22.79 -15.84 1.98
CA ALA A 299 23.44 -14.86 1.14
C ALA A 299 23.35 -15.27 -0.33
N ILE A 300 23.11 -14.27 -1.18
CA ILE A 300 23.09 -14.41 -2.63
C ILE A 300 24.19 -13.52 -3.20
N THR A 301 25.08 -14.11 -4.00
CA THR A 301 26.20 -13.40 -4.61
C THR A 301 26.09 -13.46 -6.13
N ILE A 302 26.18 -12.31 -6.81
CA ILE A 302 26.24 -12.22 -8.28
C ILE A 302 27.61 -11.65 -8.66
N HIS A 303 28.38 -12.42 -9.42
CA HIS A 303 29.73 -12.06 -9.84
C HIS A 303 29.84 -11.97 -11.36
N ASN A 304 30.53 -10.94 -11.84
CA ASN A 304 30.77 -10.71 -13.26
C ASN A 304 32.16 -10.07 -13.48
N GLU A 305 32.78 -10.30 -14.63
CA GLU A 305 34.14 -9.81 -14.90
C GLU A 305 34.20 -8.31 -15.27
N GLY A 306 33.05 -7.63 -15.36
CA GLY A 306 32.97 -6.19 -15.58
C GLY A 306 33.35 -5.40 -14.33
N VAL A 307 33.99 -4.25 -14.50
CA VAL A 307 34.41 -3.36 -13.39
C VAL A 307 33.52 -2.13 -13.33
N VAL A 308 33.15 -1.71 -12.13
CA VAL A 308 32.41 -0.44 -11.93
C VAL A 308 33.40 0.74 -12.07
N PRO A 309 33.12 1.73 -12.94
CA PRO A 309 33.96 2.93 -13.10
C PRO A 309 34.12 3.71 -11.79
N GLU A 310 35.31 4.26 -11.54
CA GLU A 310 35.66 4.96 -10.29
C GLU A 310 34.68 6.10 -9.93
N GLU A 311 34.25 6.83 -10.95
CA GLU A 311 33.32 7.97 -10.84
C GLU A 311 32.00 7.61 -10.15
N ILE A 312 31.51 6.38 -10.32
CA ILE A 312 30.21 5.95 -9.79
C ILE A 312 30.32 5.01 -8.59
N ARG A 313 31.53 4.57 -8.19
CA ARG A 313 31.70 3.62 -7.07
C ARG A 313 31.12 4.14 -5.76
N ASN A 314 31.36 5.41 -5.43
CA ASN A 314 30.89 6.01 -4.17
C ASN A 314 29.38 6.25 -4.14
N ARG A 315 28.74 6.24 -5.31
CA ARG A 315 27.32 6.53 -5.50
C ARG A 315 26.59 5.36 -6.13
N PHE A 316 27.17 4.16 -6.09
CA PHE A 316 26.72 3.02 -6.89
C PHE A 316 25.26 2.61 -6.59
N PHE A 317 24.80 2.86 -5.36
CA PHE A 317 23.42 2.61 -4.92
C PHE A 317 22.60 3.89 -4.80
N ASP A 318 23.06 5.04 -5.31
CA ASP A 318 22.30 6.30 -5.31
C ASP A 318 21.34 6.36 -6.50
N LYS A 319 20.31 7.21 -6.37
CA LYS A 319 19.41 7.52 -7.48
C LYS A 319 20.20 8.11 -8.65
N TYR A 320 19.91 7.60 -9.85
CA TYR A 320 20.43 8.10 -11.12
C TYR A 320 21.95 7.96 -11.29
N ALA A 321 22.59 7.08 -10.54
CA ALA A 321 24.00 6.76 -10.71
C ALA A 321 24.20 5.89 -11.96
N THR A 322 24.73 6.48 -13.04
CA THR A 322 25.01 5.80 -14.31
C THR A 322 26.29 6.37 -14.94
N SER A 323 27.03 5.54 -15.69
CA SER A 323 28.22 5.98 -16.46
C SER A 323 28.28 5.22 -17.79
N GLY A 324 28.51 5.96 -18.87
CA GLY A 324 28.82 5.40 -20.21
C GLY A 324 27.71 4.63 -20.93
N LYS A 325 26.46 4.59 -20.42
CA LYS A 325 25.37 3.78 -21.00
C LYS A 325 24.26 4.66 -21.61
N PRO A 326 24.06 4.68 -22.94
CA PRO A 326 22.87 5.29 -23.53
C PRO A 326 21.62 4.52 -23.06
N GLY A 327 20.77 5.18 -22.25
CA GLY A 327 19.52 4.61 -21.73
C GLY A 327 19.57 3.98 -20.34
N GLY A 328 20.69 4.07 -19.61
CA GLY A 328 20.78 3.60 -18.22
C GLY A 328 20.12 4.57 -17.24
N THR A 329 19.03 4.17 -16.57
CA THR A 329 18.27 5.04 -15.66
C THR A 329 18.98 5.32 -14.33
N GLY A 330 19.99 4.52 -13.97
CA GLY A 330 20.65 4.60 -12.67
C GLY A 330 19.73 4.31 -11.47
N LEU A 331 18.54 3.71 -11.71
CA LEU A 331 17.57 3.36 -10.66
C LEU A 331 17.57 1.87 -10.31
N GLY A 332 18.17 1.01 -11.14
CA GLY A 332 18.16 -0.44 -10.93
C GLY A 332 18.92 -0.88 -9.67
N THR A 333 20.13 -0.36 -9.44
CA THR A 333 20.91 -0.64 -8.22
C THR A 333 20.32 0.03 -6.99
N TYR A 334 19.75 1.24 -7.16
CA TYR A 334 19.02 1.96 -6.12
C TYR A 334 17.82 1.16 -5.60
N SER A 335 16.93 0.75 -6.50
CA SER A 335 15.74 -0.05 -6.18
C SER A 335 16.12 -1.40 -5.57
N ALA A 336 17.13 -2.10 -6.11
CA ALA A 336 17.62 -3.34 -5.54
C ALA A 336 18.14 -3.17 -4.10
N ASN A 337 18.88 -2.08 -3.82
CA ASN A 337 19.36 -1.78 -2.46
C ASN A 337 18.20 -1.47 -1.51
N LEU A 338 17.19 -0.74 -1.98
CA LEU A 338 16.03 -0.39 -1.19
C LEU A 338 15.19 -1.64 -0.86
N ILE A 339 14.95 -2.51 -1.83
CA ILE A 339 14.28 -3.81 -1.66
C ILE A 339 15.04 -4.67 -0.66
N ALA A 340 16.37 -4.79 -0.80
CA ALA A 340 17.19 -5.58 0.13
C ALA A 340 17.01 -5.10 1.58
N ARG A 341 16.99 -3.78 1.81
CA ARG A 341 16.75 -3.19 3.14
C ARG A 341 15.34 -3.47 3.65
N SER A 342 14.33 -3.33 2.80
CA SER A 342 12.94 -3.63 3.16
C SER A 342 12.73 -5.09 3.55
N LEU A 343 13.46 -6.01 2.91
CA LEU A 343 13.50 -7.43 3.26
C LEU A 343 14.30 -7.72 4.55
N GLY A 344 14.80 -6.70 5.26
CA GLY A 344 15.65 -6.85 6.45
C GLY A 344 17.08 -7.30 6.14
N GLY A 345 17.48 -7.26 4.87
CA GLY A 345 18.80 -7.61 4.39
C GLY A 345 19.71 -6.41 4.11
N ARG A 346 20.85 -6.69 3.48
CA ARG A 346 21.82 -5.69 3.06
C ARG A 346 22.36 -6.02 1.67
N LEU A 347 22.36 -5.04 0.78
CA LEU A 347 23.07 -5.12 -0.48
C LEU A 347 24.43 -4.41 -0.37
N SER A 348 25.49 -5.08 -0.80
CA SER A 348 26.83 -4.51 -0.89
C SER A 348 27.51 -4.96 -2.19
N PHE A 349 28.64 -4.34 -2.53
CA PHE A 349 29.42 -4.74 -3.69
C PHE A 349 30.92 -4.62 -3.43
N LYS A 350 31.70 -5.43 -4.16
CA LYS A 350 33.16 -5.33 -4.26
C LYS A 350 33.50 -5.25 -5.74
N THR A 351 34.39 -4.34 -6.12
CA THR A 351 34.84 -4.19 -7.50
C THR A 351 36.33 -3.88 -7.51
N SER A 352 37.08 -4.58 -8.36
CA SER A 352 38.52 -4.30 -8.54
C SER A 352 39.01 -4.91 -9.85
N PRO A 353 39.79 -4.20 -10.67
CA PRO A 353 40.58 -4.85 -11.72
C PRO A 353 41.66 -5.74 -11.08
N PRO A 354 41.93 -6.96 -11.59
CA PRO A 354 41.29 -7.66 -12.70
C PRO A 354 40.12 -8.56 -12.28
N LEU A 355 39.75 -8.57 -10.99
CA LEU A 355 38.79 -9.52 -10.41
C LEU A 355 37.33 -9.28 -10.84
N GLY A 356 36.97 -8.10 -11.36
CA GLY A 356 35.60 -7.80 -11.77
C GLY A 356 34.74 -7.24 -10.62
N THR A 357 33.43 -7.46 -10.67
CA THR A 357 32.45 -6.97 -9.70
C THR A 357 31.65 -8.11 -9.08
N THR A 358 31.52 -8.05 -7.77
CA THR A 358 30.75 -9.00 -6.96
C THR A 358 29.70 -8.23 -6.16
N LEU A 359 28.43 -8.46 -6.45
CA LEU A 359 27.28 -7.98 -5.67
C LEU A 359 26.94 -9.03 -4.62
N ILE A 360 26.74 -8.60 -3.38
CA ILE A 360 26.50 -9.48 -2.22
C ILE A 360 25.21 -9.02 -1.55
N ILE A 361 24.23 -9.91 -1.51
CA ILE A 361 22.92 -9.72 -0.88
C ILE A 361 22.91 -10.57 0.40
N ASP A 362 23.07 -9.94 1.54
CA ASP A 362 22.91 -10.59 2.85
C ASP A 362 21.43 -10.56 3.24
N LEU A 363 20.86 -11.71 3.57
CA LEU A 363 19.45 -11.86 3.95
C LEU A 363 19.34 -12.28 5.42
N PRO A 364 18.23 -11.94 6.10
CA PRO A 364 18.01 -12.36 7.48
C PRO A 364 17.86 -13.88 7.57
N ALA A 365 18.37 -14.47 8.65
CA ALA A 365 18.20 -15.89 8.94
C ALA A 365 16.72 -16.24 9.09
N MET A 366 16.33 -17.41 8.59
CA MET A 366 14.96 -17.90 8.72
C MET A 366 14.66 -18.15 10.20
N SER A 367 13.63 -17.53 10.76
CA SER A 367 13.10 -18.00 12.05
C SER A 367 12.54 -19.41 11.87
N PRO A 368 12.71 -20.32 12.85
CA PRO A 368 12.20 -21.68 12.75
C PRO A 368 10.69 -21.65 12.51
N ILE A 369 10.29 -22.18 11.36
CA ILE A 369 8.88 -22.36 11.00
C ILE A 369 8.33 -23.44 11.94
N PRO A 370 7.21 -23.24 12.65
CA PRO A 370 6.55 -24.31 13.38
C PRO A 370 6.21 -25.44 12.40
N GLU A 371 6.58 -26.69 12.74
CA GLU A 371 6.49 -27.92 11.92
C GLU A 371 5.08 -28.31 11.41
N SER A 372 4.07 -27.43 11.50
CA SER A 372 2.67 -27.74 11.14
C SER A 372 2.20 -27.23 9.76
N ALA A 373 3.05 -26.59 8.96
CA ALA A 373 2.71 -26.29 7.57
C ALA A 373 3.11 -27.47 6.67
N GLY A 374 2.17 -28.40 6.47
CA GLY A 374 2.36 -29.62 5.68
C GLY A 374 3.01 -29.35 4.33
N ARG A 375 4.06 -30.13 4.03
CA ARG A 375 4.65 -30.22 2.68
C ARG A 375 3.57 -30.64 1.69
N PRO A 376 3.31 -29.90 0.59
CA PRO A 376 2.62 -30.49 -0.54
C PRO A 376 3.54 -31.56 -1.14
N ALA A 377 3.03 -32.76 -1.34
CA ALA A 377 3.75 -33.83 -2.02
C ALA A 377 4.13 -33.40 -3.46
N PRO A 378 5.27 -33.86 -4.00
CA PRO A 378 5.60 -33.62 -5.40
C PRO A 378 4.57 -34.33 -6.29
N SER A 379 3.73 -33.54 -6.97
CA SER A 379 2.82 -34.07 -7.99
C SER A 379 3.63 -34.56 -9.18
N ALA A 380 3.52 -35.86 -9.46
CA ALA A 380 4.15 -36.52 -10.60
C ALA A 380 3.86 -35.79 -11.92
N ILE A 381 4.92 -35.49 -12.68
CA ILE A 381 4.84 -34.93 -14.03
C ILE A 381 4.36 -36.04 -14.98
N GLY A 382 3.04 -36.20 -15.08
CA GLY A 382 2.39 -36.87 -16.20
C GLY A 382 2.29 -35.91 -17.39
N LYS A 383 2.39 -36.43 -18.62
CA LYS A 383 2.18 -35.68 -19.86
C LYS A 383 0.84 -34.93 -19.79
N ARG A 384 0.89 -33.59 -19.71
CA ARG A 384 -0.31 -32.74 -19.64
C ARG A 384 -1.14 -32.88 -20.93
N PRO A 385 -2.48 -33.00 -20.85
CA PRO A 385 -3.34 -32.98 -22.02
C PRO A 385 -3.19 -31.64 -22.76
N ARG A 386 -3.36 -31.65 -24.09
CA ARG A 386 -3.34 -30.42 -24.89
C ARG A 386 -4.65 -29.66 -24.64
N LEU A 387 -4.53 -28.39 -24.26
CA LEU A 387 -5.65 -27.47 -24.12
C LEU A 387 -6.38 -27.29 -25.46
N ASP A 388 -7.70 -27.45 -25.46
CA ASP A 388 -8.54 -27.17 -26.62
C ASP A 388 -8.46 -25.68 -26.98
N LYS A 389 -8.23 -25.39 -28.26
CA LYS A 389 -8.01 -24.05 -28.80
C LYS A 389 -9.27 -23.41 -29.35
N ASP A 390 -10.35 -24.17 -29.50
CA ASP A 390 -11.63 -23.70 -30.01
C ASP A 390 -12.60 -23.25 -28.89
N ILE A 391 -12.15 -23.25 -27.63
CA ILE A 391 -12.93 -22.77 -26.48
C ILE A 391 -13.38 -21.32 -26.68
N LYS A 392 -14.60 -21.02 -26.26
CA LYS A 392 -15.21 -19.70 -26.38
C LYS A 392 -14.75 -18.80 -25.24
N ILE A 393 -13.90 -17.83 -25.55
CA ILE A 393 -13.35 -16.88 -24.57
C ILE A 393 -14.10 -15.56 -24.66
N LEU A 394 -14.75 -15.15 -23.57
CA LEU A 394 -15.39 -13.85 -23.43
C LEU A 394 -14.42 -12.86 -22.77
N ILE A 395 -14.11 -11.78 -23.47
CA ILE A 395 -13.20 -10.73 -23.01
C ILE A 395 -14.04 -9.50 -22.67
N VAL A 396 -13.98 -9.08 -21.41
CA VAL A 396 -14.78 -7.97 -20.88
C VAL A 396 -13.82 -6.89 -20.40
N ASP A 397 -13.80 -5.75 -21.07
CA ASP A 397 -12.97 -4.60 -20.71
C ASP A 397 -13.61 -3.39 -21.39
N ASP A 398 -13.71 -2.24 -20.74
CA ASP A 398 -14.38 -1.05 -21.27
C ASP A 398 -13.53 -0.31 -22.32
N TYR A 399 -12.22 -0.48 -22.27
CA TYR A 399 -11.31 0.06 -23.26
C TYR A 399 -11.18 -0.89 -24.46
N GLN A 400 -11.66 -0.44 -25.62
CA GLN A 400 -11.57 -1.19 -26.88
C GLN A 400 -10.13 -1.64 -27.21
N THR A 401 -9.14 -0.79 -26.90
CA THR A 401 -7.71 -1.10 -27.11
C THR A 401 -7.25 -2.29 -26.26
N MET A 402 -7.68 -2.37 -25.00
CA MET A 402 -7.33 -3.48 -24.09
C MET A 402 -8.01 -4.77 -24.51
N ARG A 403 -9.28 -4.72 -24.95
CA ARG A 403 -9.95 -5.89 -25.54
C ARG A 403 -9.17 -6.44 -26.73
N ARG A 404 -8.80 -5.57 -27.69
CA ARG A 404 -8.01 -5.95 -28.87
C ARG A 404 -6.64 -6.53 -28.49
N MET A 405 -5.97 -5.97 -27.49
CA MET A 405 -4.69 -6.47 -26.99
C MET A 405 -4.83 -7.88 -26.40
N ASN A 406 -5.82 -8.11 -25.54
CA ASN A 406 -6.10 -9.42 -24.96
C ASN A 406 -6.44 -10.45 -26.04
N VAL A 407 -7.29 -10.08 -27.02
CA VAL A 407 -7.56 -10.91 -28.21
C VAL A 407 -6.26 -11.23 -28.96
N GLY A 408 -5.41 -10.22 -29.18
CA GLY A 408 -4.13 -10.37 -29.88
C GLY A 408 -3.20 -11.38 -29.19
N MET A 409 -3.03 -11.27 -27.88
CA MET A 409 -2.24 -12.23 -27.09
C MET A 409 -2.81 -13.65 -27.19
N LEU A 410 -4.13 -13.79 -27.05
CA LEU A 410 -4.77 -15.11 -27.12
C LEU A 410 -4.69 -15.72 -28.52
N ARG A 411 -4.75 -14.91 -29.58
CA ARG A 411 -4.53 -15.36 -30.97
C ARG A 411 -3.10 -15.87 -31.19
N GLN A 412 -2.09 -15.19 -30.66
CA GLN A 412 -0.70 -15.67 -30.70
C GLN A 412 -0.55 -17.03 -29.97
N MET A 413 -1.43 -17.30 -29.00
CA MET A 413 -1.48 -18.56 -28.24
C MET A 413 -2.32 -19.65 -28.92
N GLY A 414 -2.88 -19.36 -30.10
CA GLY A 414 -3.62 -20.29 -30.95
C GLY A 414 -5.14 -20.33 -30.73
N PHE A 415 -5.69 -19.50 -29.85
CA PHE A 415 -7.15 -19.42 -29.68
C PHE A 415 -7.78 -18.62 -30.83
N ASN A 416 -9.00 -18.99 -31.22
CA ASN A 416 -9.69 -18.39 -32.38
C ASN A 416 -11.14 -17.96 -32.10
N ASN A 417 -11.74 -18.38 -30.99
CA ASN A 417 -13.16 -18.20 -30.70
C ASN A 417 -13.37 -17.17 -29.57
N PHE A 418 -13.56 -15.90 -29.95
CA PHE A 418 -13.67 -14.79 -29.01
C PHE A 418 -15.05 -14.13 -29.05
N ARG A 419 -15.48 -13.64 -27.89
CA ARG A 419 -16.52 -12.62 -27.76
C ARG A 419 -15.97 -11.46 -26.95
N GLU A 420 -16.46 -10.26 -27.26
CA GLU A 420 -16.03 -9.03 -26.61
C GLU A 420 -17.23 -8.34 -25.99
N ALA A 421 -17.07 -7.81 -24.79
CA ALA A 421 -18.06 -6.98 -24.11
C ALA A 421 -17.38 -5.76 -23.49
N GLU A 422 -18.04 -4.62 -23.53
CA GLU A 422 -17.53 -3.35 -22.99
C GLU A 422 -17.92 -3.09 -21.53
N ASN A 423 -18.76 -3.94 -20.94
CA ASN A 423 -19.12 -3.91 -19.52
C ASN A 423 -19.76 -5.24 -19.09
N GLY A 424 -19.94 -5.42 -17.77
CA GLY A 424 -20.54 -6.64 -17.22
C GLY A 424 -21.98 -6.91 -17.68
N ALA A 425 -22.79 -5.87 -17.92
CA ALA A 425 -24.19 -6.06 -18.33
C ALA A 425 -24.30 -6.63 -19.75
N ILE A 426 -23.42 -6.22 -20.67
CA ILE A 426 -23.33 -6.80 -22.02
C ILE A 426 -22.73 -8.21 -21.94
N ALA A 427 -21.74 -8.42 -21.08
CA ALA A 427 -21.15 -9.75 -20.88
C ALA A 427 -22.20 -10.79 -20.48
N LEU A 428 -23.10 -10.46 -19.55
CA LEU A 428 -24.20 -11.36 -19.15
C LEU A 428 -25.11 -11.75 -20.31
N LYS A 429 -25.53 -10.78 -21.13
CA LYS A 429 -26.35 -11.05 -22.31
C LYS A 429 -25.66 -12.01 -23.28
N ILE A 430 -24.34 -11.88 -23.46
CA ILE A 430 -23.55 -12.79 -24.31
C ILE A 430 -23.49 -14.18 -23.69
N ILE A 431 -23.27 -14.28 -22.37
CA ILE A 431 -23.23 -15.57 -21.66
C ILE A 431 -24.60 -16.27 -21.77
N GLU A 432 -25.71 -15.54 -21.63
CA GLU A 432 -27.07 -16.08 -21.78
C GLU A 432 -27.38 -16.56 -23.20
N ALA A 433 -27.02 -15.77 -24.20
CA ALA A 433 -27.37 -16.06 -25.59
C ALA A 433 -26.46 -17.10 -26.24
N GLU A 434 -25.16 -17.07 -25.92
CA GLU A 434 -24.13 -17.83 -26.64
C GLU A 434 -23.32 -18.76 -25.74
N GLY A 435 -23.35 -18.58 -24.42
CA GLY A 435 -22.44 -19.24 -23.48
C GLY A 435 -21.00 -18.73 -23.56
N ALA A 436 -20.16 -19.20 -22.65
CA ALA A 436 -18.71 -19.00 -22.65
C ALA A 436 -18.04 -20.20 -21.97
N ASP A 437 -16.77 -20.46 -22.30
CA ASP A 437 -15.94 -21.48 -21.64
C ASP A 437 -14.89 -20.85 -20.70
N LEU A 438 -14.55 -19.58 -20.95
CA LEU A 438 -13.66 -18.76 -20.11
C LEU A 438 -14.07 -17.30 -20.18
N ILE A 439 -14.11 -16.63 -19.04
CA ILE A 439 -14.25 -15.17 -18.95
C ILE A 439 -12.91 -14.56 -18.54
N ILE A 440 -12.47 -13.54 -19.27
CA ILE A 440 -11.35 -12.68 -18.91
C ILE A 440 -11.91 -11.26 -18.77
N CYS A 441 -11.92 -10.73 -17.56
CA CYS A 441 -12.67 -9.53 -17.22
C CYS A 441 -11.80 -8.48 -16.54
N ASP A 442 -11.89 -7.22 -16.95
CA ASP A 442 -11.36 -6.10 -16.19
C ASP A 442 -12.19 -5.84 -14.93
N TRP A 443 -11.54 -5.38 -13.86
CA TRP A 443 -12.19 -5.05 -12.61
C TRP A 443 -13.05 -3.78 -12.72
N ASN A 444 -12.48 -2.71 -13.28
CA ASN A 444 -13.04 -1.37 -13.25
C ASN A 444 -13.70 -1.05 -14.58
N MET A 445 -15.00 -1.33 -14.66
CA MET A 445 -15.80 -1.04 -15.86
C MET A 445 -17.05 -0.24 -15.48
N PRO A 446 -17.50 0.69 -16.34
CA PRO A 446 -18.75 1.42 -16.14
C PRO A 446 -19.96 0.48 -16.27
N VAL A 447 -21.11 0.94 -15.78
CA VAL A 447 -22.41 0.21 -15.79
C VAL A 447 -22.43 -1.02 -14.86
N MET A 448 -21.49 -1.94 -15.01
CA MET A 448 -21.33 -3.11 -14.13
C MET A 448 -19.84 -3.47 -14.05
N SER A 449 -19.32 -3.45 -12.83
CA SER A 449 -17.93 -3.78 -12.53
C SER A 449 -17.63 -5.27 -12.75
N GLY A 450 -16.35 -5.62 -12.88
CA GLY A 450 -15.94 -7.02 -13.02
C GLY A 450 -16.27 -7.86 -11.79
N ILE A 451 -16.18 -7.29 -10.59
CA ILE A 451 -16.53 -8.00 -9.36
C ILE A 451 -18.04 -8.26 -9.24
N ASP A 452 -18.87 -7.32 -9.71
CA ASP A 452 -20.32 -7.52 -9.75
C ASP A 452 -20.72 -8.56 -10.80
N LEU A 453 -20.06 -8.54 -11.96
CA LEU A 453 -20.20 -9.59 -12.97
C LEU A 453 -19.85 -10.96 -12.38
N LEU A 454 -18.70 -11.09 -11.69
CA LEU A 454 -18.28 -12.34 -11.06
C LEU A 454 -19.33 -12.83 -10.05
N ARG A 455 -19.88 -11.94 -9.21
CA ARG A 455 -20.93 -12.31 -8.25
C ARG A 455 -22.18 -12.87 -8.95
N GLN A 456 -22.61 -12.24 -10.04
CA GLN A 456 -23.78 -12.71 -10.79
C GLN A 456 -23.53 -14.05 -11.49
N VAL A 457 -22.36 -14.21 -12.13
CA VAL A 457 -21.95 -15.49 -12.73
C VAL A 457 -21.92 -16.61 -11.67
N ARG A 458 -21.56 -16.30 -10.42
CA ARG A 458 -21.50 -17.27 -9.32
C ARG A 458 -22.85 -17.53 -8.66
N SER A 459 -23.81 -16.61 -8.73
CA SER A 459 -25.16 -16.83 -8.20
C SER A 459 -26.01 -17.73 -9.10
N GLU A 460 -25.70 -17.82 -10.39
CA GLU A 460 -26.43 -18.64 -11.34
C GLU A 460 -25.93 -20.09 -11.38
N PRO A 461 -26.77 -21.10 -11.07
CA PRO A 461 -26.36 -22.51 -11.03
C PRO A 461 -25.77 -23.01 -12.35
N ALA A 462 -26.20 -22.43 -13.48
CA ALA A 462 -25.71 -22.79 -14.81
C ALA A 462 -24.24 -22.38 -15.04
N TRP A 463 -23.76 -21.33 -14.39
CA TRP A 463 -22.41 -20.75 -14.64
C TRP A 463 -21.56 -20.63 -13.38
N GLN A 464 -22.02 -21.14 -12.24
CA GLN A 464 -21.30 -21.05 -10.96
C GLN A 464 -19.86 -21.59 -11.02
N ASN A 465 -19.56 -22.51 -11.94
CA ASN A 465 -18.23 -23.10 -12.13
C ASN A 465 -17.51 -22.57 -13.38
N LEU A 466 -18.10 -21.62 -14.11
CA LEU A 466 -17.52 -21.05 -15.32
C LEU A 466 -16.16 -20.42 -14.98
N PRO A 467 -15.07 -20.83 -15.66
CA PRO A 467 -13.75 -20.25 -15.45
C PRO A 467 -13.74 -18.74 -15.62
N PHE A 468 -13.20 -18.05 -14.61
CA PHE A 468 -13.18 -16.60 -14.55
C PHE A 468 -11.78 -16.10 -14.15
N ILE A 469 -11.15 -15.34 -15.04
CA ILE A 469 -9.91 -14.60 -14.78
C ILE A 469 -10.25 -13.13 -14.63
N MET A 470 -9.88 -12.58 -13.49
CA MET A 470 -9.95 -11.16 -13.22
C MET A 470 -8.63 -10.48 -13.60
N ILE A 471 -8.72 -9.38 -14.31
CA ILE A 471 -7.61 -8.50 -14.66
C ILE A 471 -7.84 -7.18 -13.94
N THR A 472 -6.83 -6.66 -13.25
CA THR A 472 -6.94 -5.37 -12.53
C THR A 472 -5.76 -4.45 -12.87
N GLY A 473 -6.00 -3.14 -12.84
CA GLY A 473 -4.94 -2.14 -12.86
C GLY A 473 -4.30 -1.87 -11.49
N GLU A 474 -4.93 -2.31 -10.40
CA GLU A 474 -4.56 -1.93 -9.03
C GLU A 474 -4.38 -3.16 -8.12
N PRO A 475 -3.17 -3.38 -7.57
CA PRO A 475 -2.89 -4.51 -6.68
C PRO A 475 -3.30 -4.21 -5.23
N GLN A 476 -4.52 -3.75 -5.00
CA GLN A 476 -5.03 -3.56 -3.64
C GLN A 476 -5.37 -4.91 -3.00
N LYS A 477 -4.96 -5.09 -1.74
CA LYS A 477 -5.08 -6.34 -0.99
C LYS A 477 -6.55 -6.72 -0.78
N GLU A 478 -7.40 -5.73 -0.60
CA GLU A 478 -8.84 -5.85 -0.42
C GLU A 478 -9.50 -6.48 -1.65
N ASN A 479 -9.13 -6.02 -2.85
CA ASN A 479 -9.69 -6.50 -4.12
C ASN A 479 -9.34 -7.97 -4.39
N VAL A 480 -8.11 -8.40 -4.06
CA VAL A 480 -7.70 -9.81 -4.17
C VAL A 480 -8.48 -10.70 -3.22
N ILE A 481 -8.65 -10.27 -1.96
CA ILE A 481 -9.42 -11.00 -0.94
C ILE A 481 -10.89 -11.11 -1.38
N GLU A 482 -11.45 -10.04 -1.92
CA GLU A 482 -12.82 -9.99 -2.39
C GLU A 482 -13.03 -10.91 -3.61
N ALA A 483 -12.13 -10.91 -4.58
CA ALA A 483 -12.17 -11.82 -5.72
C ALA A 483 -12.10 -13.30 -5.28
N ALA A 484 -11.22 -13.60 -4.32
CA ALA A 484 -11.06 -14.94 -3.77
C ALA A 484 -12.31 -15.43 -3.03
N LYS A 485 -12.95 -14.55 -2.23
CA LYS A 485 -14.24 -14.85 -1.57
C LYS A 485 -15.33 -15.24 -2.57
N ASN A 486 -15.32 -14.62 -3.75
CA ASN A 486 -16.25 -14.89 -4.84
C ASN A 486 -15.78 -15.99 -5.81
N ARG A 487 -14.79 -16.81 -5.41
CA ARG A 487 -14.32 -17.99 -6.17
C ARG A 487 -13.88 -17.64 -7.60
N VAL A 488 -13.10 -16.57 -7.75
CA VAL A 488 -12.36 -16.30 -8.99
C VAL A 488 -11.34 -17.42 -9.25
N ASN A 489 -11.15 -17.83 -10.51
CA ASN A 489 -10.20 -18.90 -10.87
C ASN A 489 -8.79 -18.36 -11.11
N GLY A 490 -8.68 -17.12 -11.61
CA GLY A 490 -7.41 -16.47 -11.86
C GLY A 490 -7.47 -14.97 -11.56
N TYR A 491 -6.35 -14.42 -11.11
CA TYR A 491 -6.19 -13.00 -10.89
C TYR A 491 -4.89 -12.54 -11.54
N ILE A 492 -4.95 -11.47 -12.32
CA ILE A 492 -3.84 -10.91 -13.10
C ILE A 492 -3.81 -9.40 -12.87
N ILE A 493 -2.61 -8.86 -12.61
CA ILE A 493 -2.39 -7.43 -12.45
C ILE A 493 -1.80 -6.87 -13.74
N LYS A 494 -2.32 -5.76 -14.25
CA LYS A 494 -1.83 -5.00 -15.41
C LYS A 494 -0.61 -4.15 -15.00
N PRO A 495 0.44 -4.05 -15.83
CA PRO A 495 0.62 -4.75 -17.11
C PRO A 495 1.04 -6.22 -16.88
N PHE A 496 0.68 -7.09 -17.81
CA PHE A 496 1.06 -8.50 -17.80
C PHE A 496 1.55 -8.94 -19.18
N SER A 497 2.41 -9.97 -19.20
CA SER A 497 2.88 -10.58 -20.44
C SER A 497 1.91 -11.67 -20.93
N ALA A 498 1.97 -11.96 -22.24
CA ALA A 498 1.25 -13.08 -22.84
C ALA A 498 1.57 -14.41 -22.14
N ASP A 499 2.82 -14.60 -21.68
CA ASP A 499 3.23 -15.80 -20.93
C ASP A 499 2.56 -15.91 -19.56
N LEU A 500 2.37 -14.81 -18.84
CA LEU A 500 1.64 -14.85 -17.57
C LEU A 500 0.18 -15.23 -17.79
N LEU A 501 -0.48 -14.62 -18.78
CA LEU A 501 -1.85 -14.95 -19.16
C LEU A 501 -1.96 -16.44 -19.57
N LYS A 502 -1.01 -16.93 -20.37
CA LYS A 502 -0.90 -18.34 -20.75
C LYS A 502 -0.82 -19.27 -19.56
N ARG A 503 0.11 -19.03 -18.63
CA ARG A 503 0.25 -19.86 -17.44
C ARG A 503 -1.03 -19.90 -16.61
N LYS A 504 -1.73 -18.76 -16.48
CA LYS A 504 -2.99 -18.69 -15.73
C LYS A 504 -4.09 -19.49 -16.39
N ILE A 505 -4.25 -19.39 -17.70
CA ILE A 505 -5.22 -20.18 -18.46
C ILE A 505 -4.88 -21.67 -18.37
N GLU A 506 -3.62 -22.05 -18.57
CA GLU A 506 -3.19 -23.44 -18.46
C GLU A 506 -3.45 -24.01 -17.06
N THR A 507 -3.27 -23.23 -15.99
CA THR A 507 -3.53 -23.67 -14.60
C THR A 507 -5.03 -23.92 -14.32
N ILE A 508 -5.92 -23.28 -15.08
CA ILE A 508 -7.36 -23.41 -14.89
C ILE A 508 -7.91 -24.68 -15.55
N PHE A 509 -7.28 -25.12 -16.65
CA PHE A 509 -7.77 -26.22 -17.49
C PHE A 509 -6.90 -27.48 -17.45
N LEU A 510 -5.74 -27.45 -16.78
CA LEU A 510 -4.81 -28.57 -16.59
C LEU A 510 -4.56 -28.79 -15.11
#